data_AF-A0A7K3BN87-F1
#
_entry.id   AF-A0A7K3BN87-F1
#
_cell.length_a   1.000
_cell.length_b   1.000
_cell.length_c   1.000
_cell.angle_alpha   90.00
_cell.angle_beta   90.00
_cell.angle_gamma   90.00
#
_symmetry.space_group_name_H-M   'P 1'
#
loop_
_entity.id
_entity.type
_entity.pdbx_description
1 polymer ?
#
loop_
_entity_poly.entity_id
_entity_poly.type
_entity_poly.pdbx_seq_one_letter_code
_entity_poly.pdbx_strand_id
1 'polypeptide(L)'
;VVTHDQAVATAVDRTVAIRDGRTASEVVRRTSVDDEGRTTVHASEYATVDRSGRLQLPRDYTHALDIRNRVMLELEPDHITIRPDQPEQD
;
A
#
# COMPACT_ATOMS: atom_id res chain seq x y z
N VAL A 1 5.44 -18.97 3.45
CA VAL A 1 6.02 -19.26 2.12
C VAL A 1 6.70 -17.98 1.61
N VAL A 2 7.86 -18.09 0.97
CA VAL A 2 8.49 -16.95 0.25
C VAL A 2 8.44 -17.29 -1.23
N THR A 3 7.93 -16.39 -2.04
CA THR A 3 7.75 -16.62 -3.48
C THR A 3 7.68 -15.29 -4.21
N HIS A 4 8.03 -15.32 -5.49
CA HIS A 4 7.79 -14.23 -6.44
C HIS A 4 6.56 -14.51 -7.33
N ASP A 5 5.92 -15.66 -7.15
CA ASP A 5 4.72 -16.05 -7.88
C ASP A 5 3.50 -15.29 -7.37
N GLN A 6 2.90 -14.48 -8.25
CA GLN A 6 1.73 -13.68 -7.93
C GLN A 6 0.48 -14.54 -7.68
N ALA A 7 0.35 -15.70 -8.33
CA ALA A 7 -0.79 -16.58 -8.11
C ALA A 7 -0.81 -17.09 -6.66
N VAL A 8 0.37 -17.47 -6.13
CA VAL A 8 0.52 -17.85 -4.73
C VAL A 8 0.23 -16.67 -3.79
N ALA A 9 0.66 -15.46 -4.15
CA ALA A 9 0.37 -14.25 -3.37
C ALA A 9 -1.14 -13.94 -3.29
N THR A 10 -1.92 -14.28 -4.31
CA THR A 10 -3.38 -14.11 -4.30
C THR A 10 -4.14 -15.21 -3.55
N ALA A 11 -3.54 -16.38 -3.38
CA ALA A 11 -4.17 -17.55 -2.75
C ALA A 11 -4.05 -17.58 -1.22
N VAL A 12 -3.39 -16.60 -0.61
CA VAL A 12 -3.15 -16.54 0.84
C VAL A 12 -3.80 -15.34 1.52
N ASP A 13 -4.17 -15.51 2.79
CA ASP A 13 -4.84 -14.49 3.60
C ASP A 13 -3.96 -13.27 3.89
N ARG A 14 -2.64 -13.44 3.93
CA ARG A 14 -1.69 -12.36 4.24
C ARG A 14 -0.48 -12.45 3.34
N THR A 15 -0.17 -11.35 2.65
CA THR A 15 1.04 -11.20 1.84
C THR A 15 1.82 -9.98 2.31
N VAL A 16 3.14 -10.14 2.48
CA VAL A 16 4.04 -9.03 2.79
C VAL A 16 4.98 -8.85 1.60
N ALA A 17 4.96 -7.66 1.00
CA ALA A 17 5.89 -7.28 -0.04
C ALA A 17 7.20 -6.80 0.59
N ILE A 18 8.32 -7.39 0.18
CA ILE A 18 9.67 -6.95 0.55
C ILE A 18 10.33 -6.31 -0.66
N ARG A 19 10.90 -5.11 -0.49
CA ARG A 19 11.67 -4.37 -1.51
C ARG A 19 12.90 -3.75 -0.85
N ASP A 20 14.05 -3.81 -1.51
CA ASP A 20 15.33 -3.27 -1.01
C ASP A 20 15.67 -3.69 0.43
N GLY A 21 15.34 -4.94 0.79
CA GLY A 21 15.54 -5.50 2.12
C GLY A 21 14.58 -4.98 3.19
N ARG A 22 13.50 -4.28 2.82
CA ARG A 22 12.53 -3.68 3.74
C ARG A 22 11.10 -4.09 3.39
N THR A 23 10.25 -4.19 4.40
CA THR A 23 8.81 -4.32 4.20
C THR A 23 8.28 -3.07 3.49
N ALA A 24 7.63 -3.27 2.34
CA ALA A 24 7.07 -2.22 1.51
C ALA A 24 5.57 -2.07 1.77
N SER A 25 4.81 -3.16 1.60
CA SER A 25 3.37 -3.20 1.87
C SER A 25 2.92 -4.55 2.40
N GLU A 26 1.75 -4.57 3.01
CA GLU A 26 1.06 -5.76 3.49
C GLU A 26 -0.34 -5.80 2.88
N VAL A 27 -0.67 -6.90 2.22
CA VAL A 27 -2.03 -7.18 1.75
C VAL A 27 -2.67 -8.18 2.69
N VAL A 28 -3.78 -7.77 3.32
CA VAL A 28 -4.61 -8.63 4.17
C VAL A 28 -5.91 -8.93 3.42
N ARG A 29 -6.22 -10.21 3.29
CA ARG A 29 -7.46 -10.70 2.71
C ARG A 29 -8.35 -11.26 3.80
N ARG A 30 -9.62 -10.91 3.76
CA ARG A 30 -10.65 -11.43 4.65
C ARG A 30 -11.81 -11.95 3.83
N THR A 31 -12.24 -13.14 4.15
CA THR A 31 -13.43 -13.75 3.59
C THR A 31 -14.62 -13.44 4.49
N SER A 32 -15.65 -12.82 3.94
CA SER A 32 -16.94 -12.61 4.59
C SER A 32 -18.00 -13.45 3.89
N VAL A 33 -19.01 -13.88 4.65
CA VAL A 33 -20.20 -14.56 4.13
C VAL A 33 -21.38 -13.70 4.51
N ASP A 34 -22.22 -13.35 3.54
CA ASP A 34 -23.45 -12.59 3.79
C ASP A 34 -24.62 -13.48 4.22
N ASP A 35 -25.75 -12.85 4.55
CA ASP A 35 -26.95 -13.54 5.03
C ASP A 35 -27.56 -14.49 3.97
N GLU A 36 -27.23 -14.30 2.69
CA GLU A 36 -27.62 -15.21 1.60
C GLU A 36 -26.59 -16.34 1.35
N GLY A 37 -25.54 -16.44 2.17
CA GLY A 37 -24.50 -17.45 2.06
C GLY A 37 -23.48 -17.18 0.95
N ARG A 38 -23.47 -15.99 0.34
CA ARG A 38 -22.49 -15.64 -0.69
C ARG A 38 -21.19 -15.24 -0.04
N THR A 39 -20.10 -15.80 -0.57
CA THR A 39 -18.74 -15.54 -0.08
C THR A 39 -18.11 -14.38 -0.85
N THR A 40 -17.63 -13.37 -0.13
CA THR A 40 -16.88 -12.24 -0.68
C THR A 40 -15.49 -12.17 -0.08
N VAL A 41 -14.48 -11.92 -0.92
CA VAL A 41 -13.10 -11.70 -0.48
C VAL A 41 -12.79 -10.22 -0.54
N HIS A 42 -12.47 -9.62 0.61
CA HIS A 42 -12.01 -8.25 0.72
C HIS A 42 -10.49 -8.23 0.86
N ALA A 43 -9.80 -7.53 -0.03
CA ALA A 43 -8.36 -7.30 0.06
C ALA A 43 -8.09 -5.86 0.46
N SER A 44 -7.27 -5.66 1.49
CA SER A 44 -6.81 -4.35 1.94
C SER A 44 -5.29 -4.32 1.88
N GLU A 45 -4.73 -3.35 1.15
CA GLU A 45 -3.30 -3.07 1.13
C GLU A 45 -2.96 -1.97 2.15
N TYR A 46 -1.92 -2.22 2.93
CA TYR A 46 -1.41 -1.33 3.97
C TYR A 46 0.06 -1.03 3.70
N ALA A 47 0.47 0.23 3.80
CA ALA A 47 1.87 0.57 3.96
C ALA A 47 2.30 0.26 5.40
N THR A 48 3.48 -0.33 5.59
CA THR A 48 4.03 -0.55 6.93
C THR A 48 4.83 0.67 7.38
N VAL A 49 4.64 1.08 8.63
CA VAL A 49 5.40 2.17 9.26
C VAL A 49 6.51 1.57 10.11
N ASP A 50 7.76 1.98 9.88
CA ASP A 50 8.89 1.54 10.67
C ASP A 50 8.97 2.27 12.03
N ARG A 51 9.90 1.84 12.90
CA ARG A 51 10.08 2.44 14.24
C ARG A 51 10.45 3.92 14.21
N SER A 52 11.05 4.40 13.11
CA SER A 52 11.38 5.81 12.92
C SER A 52 10.23 6.61 12.29
N GLY A 53 9.06 6.00 12.09
CA GLY A 53 7.90 6.64 11.50
C GLY A 53 7.96 6.75 9.98
N ARG A 54 8.90 6.07 9.31
CA ARG A 54 9.00 6.10 7.85
C ARG A 54 8.05 5.09 7.23
N LEU A 55 7.46 5.47 6.11
CA LEU A 55 6.65 4.62 5.25
C LEU A 55 7.29 4.54 3.85
N GLN A 56 7.21 3.37 3.23
CA GLN A 56 7.54 3.21 1.82
C GLN A 56 6.25 3.26 1.01
N LEU A 57 6.18 4.17 0.05
CA LEU A 57 5.06 4.22 -0.89
C LEU A 57 5.21 3.12 -1.95
N PRO A 58 4.14 2.38 -2.29
CA PRO A 58 4.15 1.47 -3.43
C PRO A 58 4.59 2.19 -4.71
N ARG A 59 5.44 1.53 -5.52
CA ARG A 59 6.00 2.12 -6.74
C ARG A 59 4.92 2.50 -7.76
N ASP A 60 3.83 1.75 -7.80
CA ASP A 60 2.71 2.03 -8.70
C ASP A 60 2.04 3.36 -8.33
N TYR A 61 2.04 3.73 -7.05
CA TYR A 61 1.44 4.97 -6.56
C TYR A 61 2.35 6.15 -6.89
N THR A 62 3.65 6.03 -6.63
CA THR A 62 4.61 7.08 -6.99
C THR A 62 4.69 7.29 -8.49
N HIS A 63 4.59 6.21 -9.28
CA HIS A 63 4.53 6.30 -10.74
C HIS A 63 3.22 6.95 -11.23
N ALA A 64 2.07 6.55 -10.69
CA ALA A 64 0.77 7.12 -11.07
C ALA A 64 0.66 8.63 -10.75
N LEU A 65 1.36 9.10 -9.71
CA LEU A 65 1.38 10.49 -9.28
C LEU A 65 2.59 11.29 -9.81
N ASP A 66 3.44 10.71 -10.68
CA ASP A 66 4.72 11.26 -11.15
C ASP A 66 5.60 11.84 -10.02
N ILE A 67 5.59 11.17 -8.87
CA ILE A 67 6.42 11.54 -7.72
C ILE A 67 7.86 11.12 -8.02
N ARG A 68 8.77 12.11 -8.00
CA ARG A 68 10.20 11.89 -8.26
C ARG A 68 11.05 12.01 -7.00
N ASN A 69 11.39 13.23 -6.62
CA ASN A 69 12.38 13.49 -5.57
C ASN A 69 11.76 13.94 -4.25
N ARG A 70 10.63 14.65 -4.30
CA ARG A 70 9.98 15.19 -3.10
C ARG A 70 8.46 15.19 -3.26
N VAL A 71 7.80 15.26 -2.12
CA VAL A 71 6.35 15.38 -1.99
C VAL A 71 6.03 16.51 -1.03
N MET A 72 4.91 17.19 -1.25
CA MET A 72 4.30 18.07 -0.27
C MET A 72 3.47 17.23 0.70
N LEU A 73 3.63 17.50 2.00
CA LEU A 73 2.85 16.86 3.06
C LEU A 73 1.96 17.88 3.74
N GLU A 74 0.69 17.55 3.89
CA GLU A 74 -0.26 18.33 4.68
C GLU A 74 -0.91 17.43 5.72
N LEU A 75 -0.99 17.95 6.96
CA LEU A 75 -1.62 17.27 8.07
C LEU A 75 -3.10 17.67 8.11
N GLU A 76 -3.97 16.70 7.92
CA GLU A 76 -5.42 16.81 8.07
C GLU A 76 -5.85 16.18 9.40
N PRO A 77 -7.11 16.39 9.87
CA PRO A 77 -7.57 15.87 11.15
C PRO A 77 -7.48 14.35 11.31
N ASP A 78 -7.62 13.59 10.22
CA ASP A 78 -7.70 12.13 10.20
C ASP A 78 -6.68 11.46 9.27
N HIS A 79 -5.91 12.24 8.49
CA HIS A 79 -4.93 11.70 7.55
C HIS A 79 -3.79 12.69 7.23
N ILE A 80 -2.82 12.21 6.46
CA ILE A 80 -1.81 13.06 5.82
C ILE A 80 -2.06 13.02 4.33
N THR A 81 -2.17 14.20 3.71
CA THR A 81 -2.23 14.31 2.25
C THR A 81 -0.81 14.34 1.70
N ILE A 82 -0.54 13.49 0.71
CA ILE A 82 0.75 13.42 0.00
C ILE A 82 0.51 13.86 -1.45
N ARG A 83 1.16 14.94 -1.87
CA ARG A 83 1.05 15.47 -3.24
C ARG A 83 2.42 15.57 -3.91
N PRO A 84 2.52 15.35 -5.23
CA PRO A 84 3.76 15.61 -5.94
C PRO A 84 4.14 17.09 -5.80
N ASP A 85 5.45 17.36 -5.76
CA ASP A 85 5.99 18.71 -5.85
C ASP A 85 5.69 19.26 -7.25
N GLN A 86 4.62 20.04 -7.36
CA GLN A 86 4.35 20.77 -8.59
C GLN A 86 5.34 21.94 -8.64
N PRO A 87 6.11 22.11 -9.73
CA PRO A 87 6.79 23.37 -9.94
C PRO A 87 5.72 24.47 -9.93
N GLU A 88 5.96 25.53 -9.16
CA GLU A 88 5.15 26.74 -9.20
C GLU A 88 4.99 27.12 -10.69
N GLN A 89 3.75 27.17 -11.17
CA GLN A 89 3.46 27.69 -12.50
C GLN A 89 3.67 29.20 -12.43
N ASP A 90 4.89 29.65 -12.73
CA ASP A 90 5.18 31.05 -13.09
C ASP A 90 4.61 31.38 -14.48
#